data_AF-A0A8S1KWD0-F1
#
_entry.id   AF-A0A8S1KWD0-F1
#
_cell.length_a   1.000
_cell.length_b   1.000
_cell.length_c   1.000
_cell.angle_alpha   90.00
_cell.angle_beta   90.00
_cell.angle_gamma   90.00
#
_symmetry.space_group_name_H-M   'P 1'
#
loop_
_entity.id
_entity.type
_entity.pdbx_description
1 polymer ?
#
loop_
_entity_poly.entity_id
_entity_poly.type
_entity_poly.pdbx_seq_one_letter_code
_entity_poly.pdbx_strand_id
1 'polypeptide(L)'
;MTSIEQLSKVEGPQQILQVDSSASSHGSDSSDSSYDFAQDLNQKPSFKRTPEEEKELLYRYRGKHGLKYSKISNDQRQRLIKQVTTTGCTIKSAAKELNINFSTAKAIMQIYRKEGRISKKIKRENKKTLTKKQEILNQTTCDKPNYGEQKQTKVDVVQDNLETNLYQQAEETNRSQALLIQQLNTQNLLLSDRVQQLQQENQQLTQNYTYLSYQYNQLQQMMSQMMPSYYRPYP
;
A
#
# COMPACT_ATOMS: atom_id res chain seq x y z
N MET A 1 18.63 -55.75 -32.01
CA MET A 1 17.47 -55.48 -32.89
C MET A 1 16.60 -54.45 -32.18
N THR A 2 16.16 -53.43 -32.94
CA THR A 2 15.35 -52.24 -32.60
C THR A 2 15.98 -51.13 -31.74
N SER A 3 16.52 -50.15 -32.48
CA SER A 3 16.89 -48.80 -32.07
C SER A 3 15.66 -47.91 -31.90
N ILE A 4 15.67 -47.01 -30.91
CA ILE A 4 14.74 -45.88 -30.82
C ILE A 4 15.58 -44.61 -30.58
N GLU A 5 15.78 -43.86 -31.66
CA GLU A 5 16.17 -42.45 -31.68
C GLU A 5 14.89 -41.59 -31.66
N GLN A 6 14.77 -40.64 -30.74
CA GLN A 6 13.95 -39.41 -30.89
C GLN A 6 14.62 -38.32 -30.02
N LEU A 7 15.36 -37.38 -30.62
CA LEU A 7 14.92 -36.06 -31.12
C LEU A 7 14.38 -35.12 -30.04
N SER A 8 15.21 -34.16 -29.59
CA SER A 8 14.74 -32.79 -29.35
C SER A 8 15.91 -31.80 -29.45
N LYS A 9 15.94 -31.03 -30.53
CA LYS A 9 16.76 -29.83 -30.69
C LYS A 9 15.82 -28.64 -30.94
N VAL A 10 16.02 -27.60 -30.12
CA VAL A 10 16.02 -26.16 -30.47
C VAL A 10 14.66 -25.54 -30.78
N GLU A 11 14.28 -24.49 -30.03
CA GLU A 11 14.25 -23.10 -30.53
C GLU A 11 14.00 -22.07 -29.41
N GLY A 12 14.70 -20.95 -29.53
CA GLY A 12 14.73 -19.83 -28.60
C GLY A 12 13.68 -18.73 -28.90
N PRO A 13 13.90 -17.50 -28.39
CA PRO A 13 12.83 -16.54 -28.15
C PRO A 13 12.63 -15.57 -29.32
N GLN A 14 11.38 -15.15 -29.57
CA GLN A 14 11.09 -13.99 -30.42
C GLN A 14 10.14 -13.01 -29.73
N GLN A 15 10.65 -11.79 -29.59
CA GLN A 15 9.89 -10.54 -29.56
C GLN A 15 9.35 -10.25 -30.97
N ILE A 16 8.20 -9.56 -31.08
CA ILE A 16 7.85 -8.52 -32.08
C ILE A 16 6.33 -8.30 -31.96
N LEU A 17 5.90 -7.06 -31.73
CA LEU A 17 4.54 -6.62 -32.01
C LEU A 17 4.61 -5.19 -32.56
N GLN A 18 4.51 -5.09 -33.88
CA GLN A 18 4.25 -3.86 -34.64
C GLN A 18 2.75 -3.79 -34.98
N VAL A 19 2.19 -2.61 -34.71
CA VAL A 19 1.26 -1.78 -35.49
C VAL A 19 0.52 -2.46 -36.66
N ASP A 20 -0.81 -2.32 -36.67
CA ASP A 20 -1.53 -1.92 -37.89
C ASP A 20 -2.85 -1.21 -37.60
N SER A 21 -3.13 -0.22 -38.44
CA SER A 21 -4.29 0.68 -38.43
C SER A 21 -5.12 0.43 -39.68
N SER A 22 -6.46 0.35 -39.57
CA SER A 22 -7.39 0.77 -40.64
C SER A 22 -8.86 0.82 -40.20
N ALA A 23 -9.35 2.06 -40.12
CA ALA A 23 -10.61 2.63 -40.61
C ALA A 23 -11.94 1.83 -40.62
N SER A 24 -12.94 2.38 -39.91
CA SER A 24 -14.37 2.44 -40.27
C SER A 24 -14.99 3.57 -39.41
N SER A 25 -15.24 4.79 -39.90
CA SER A 25 -16.30 5.24 -40.82
C SER A 25 -17.73 5.06 -40.28
N HIS A 26 -18.17 5.95 -39.38
CA HIS A 26 -19.54 6.47 -39.44
C HIS A 26 -19.64 7.83 -38.73
N GLY A 27 -19.98 8.87 -39.48
CA GLY A 27 -20.33 10.17 -38.94
C GLY A 27 -21.69 10.16 -38.25
N SER A 28 -21.82 10.96 -37.20
CA SER A 28 -23.09 11.54 -36.78
C SER A 28 -22.81 12.86 -36.09
N ASP A 29 -23.28 13.88 -36.79
CA ASP A 29 -23.46 15.27 -36.43
C ASP A 29 -24.28 15.41 -35.15
N SER A 30 -23.80 16.17 -34.16
CA SER A 30 -24.57 16.55 -32.98
C SER A 30 -23.90 17.71 -32.27
N SER A 31 -24.16 18.90 -32.81
CA SER A 31 -24.36 20.17 -32.10
C SER A 31 -23.37 20.49 -30.97
N ASP A 32 -22.41 21.31 -31.38
CA ASP A 32 -21.73 22.31 -30.56
C ASP A 32 -22.71 23.04 -29.62
N SER A 33 -22.60 22.73 -28.33
CA SER A 33 -23.10 23.55 -27.24
C SER A 33 -21.99 23.64 -26.21
N SER A 34 -20.90 24.31 -26.60
CA SER A 34 -19.94 24.89 -25.66
C SER A 34 -20.68 25.89 -24.78
N TYR A 35 -21.27 25.38 -23.68
CA TYR A 35 -21.88 26.20 -22.65
C TYR A 35 -20.76 26.94 -21.91
N ASP A 36 -20.43 28.12 -22.41
CA ASP A 36 -19.45 29.04 -21.85
C ASP A 36 -19.98 29.66 -20.55
N PHE A 37 -19.75 28.95 -19.44
CA PHE A 37 -20.24 29.27 -18.09
C PHE A 37 -19.67 30.58 -17.52
N ALA A 38 -18.69 31.21 -18.19
CA ALA A 38 -17.95 32.34 -17.65
C ALA A 38 -18.58 33.72 -17.93
N GLN A 39 -19.63 33.82 -18.77
CA GLN A 39 -20.15 35.13 -19.18
C GLN A 39 -21.40 35.63 -18.44
N ASP A 40 -22.03 34.82 -17.58
CA ASP A 40 -23.33 35.20 -16.97
C ASP A 40 -23.23 35.77 -15.54
N LEU A 41 -22.02 36.00 -15.02
CA LEU A 41 -21.81 36.57 -13.68
C LEU A 41 -21.73 38.10 -13.65
N ASN A 42 -21.79 38.77 -14.81
CA ASN A 42 -21.51 40.20 -14.89
C ASN A 42 -22.59 41.06 -15.55
N GLN A 43 -23.80 40.55 -15.78
CA GLN A 43 -24.89 41.39 -16.27
C GLN A 43 -26.17 41.27 -15.42
N LYS A 44 -26.40 42.35 -14.66
CA LYS A 44 -27.67 42.83 -14.06
C LYS A 44 -27.96 42.37 -12.61
N PRO A 45 -28.74 43.18 -11.89
CA PRO A 45 -28.29 44.03 -10.79
C PRO A 45 -28.49 43.30 -9.46
N SER A 46 -27.94 43.85 -8.39
CA SER A 46 -28.14 43.45 -7.00
C SER A 46 -29.61 43.58 -6.55
N PHE A 47 -30.50 42.74 -7.09
CA PHE A 47 -31.75 42.44 -6.43
C PHE A 47 -31.41 41.67 -5.16
N LYS A 48 -31.63 42.31 -4.01
CA LYS A 48 -31.55 41.69 -2.70
C LYS A 48 -32.54 40.53 -2.67
N ARG A 49 -32.07 39.32 -3.00
CA ARG A 49 -32.83 38.09 -2.83
C ARG A 49 -33.15 37.94 -1.36
N THR A 50 -34.38 37.53 -1.09
CA THR A 50 -34.79 37.24 0.28
C THR A 50 -34.04 35.99 0.78
N PRO A 51 -33.69 35.91 2.07
CA PRO A 51 -32.97 34.77 2.63
C PRO A 51 -33.73 33.43 2.49
N GLU A 52 -35.01 33.46 2.18
CA GLU A 52 -35.84 32.29 1.89
C GLU A 52 -35.65 31.75 0.46
N GLU A 53 -35.59 32.62 -0.56
CA GLU A 53 -35.30 32.20 -1.95
C GLU A 53 -33.89 31.62 -2.10
N GLU A 54 -32.90 32.14 -1.35
CA GLU A 54 -31.54 31.62 -1.38
C GLU A 54 -31.45 30.20 -0.77
N LYS A 55 -32.22 29.94 0.30
CA LYS A 55 -32.36 28.58 0.88
C LYS A 55 -33.05 27.61 -0.08
N GLU A 56 -34.08 28.07 -0.79
CA GLU A 56 -34.84 27.22 -1.70
C GLU A 56 -34.02 26.83 -2.95
N LEU A 57 -33.23 27.77 -3.48
CA LEU A 57 -32.25 27.49 -4.54
C LEU A 57 -31.17 26.51 -4.08
N LEU A 58 -30.68 26.62 -2.84
CA LEU A 58 -29.73 25.67 -2.24
C LEU A 58 -30.32 24.25 -2.11
N TYR A 59 -31.62 24.14 -1.85
CA TYR A 59 -32.34 22.87 -1.78
C TYR A 59 -32.57 22.24 -3.16
N ARG A 60 -32.80 23.07 -4.19
CA ARG A 60 -32.93 22.63 -5.60
C ARG A 60 -31.58 22.26 -6.23
N TYR A 61 -30.50 22.95 -5.88
CA TYR A 61 -29.14 22.66 -6.40
C TYR A 61 -28.41 21.54 -5.65
N ARG A 62 -28.80 21.20 -4.43
CA ARG A 62 -28.46 19.90 -3.83
C ARG A 62 -29.36 18.85 -4.44
N GLY A 63 -28.98 18.35 -5.61
CA GLY A 63 -29.63 17.20 -6.24
C GLY A 63 -29.88 16.06 -5.26
N LYS A 64 -30.82 15.16 -5.59
CA LYS A 64 -31.29 13.98 -4.82
C LYS A 64 -30.19 13.10 -4.16
N HIS A 65 -28.91 13.34 -4.42
CA HIS A 65 -27.73 12.68 -3.85
C HIS A 65 -26.90 13.54 -2.89
N GLY A 66 -27.51 14.47 -2.15
CA GLY A 66 -26.84 15.22 -1.06
C GLY A 66 -26.45 14.41 0.18
N LEU A 67 -26.42 13.06 0.11
CA LEU A 67 -25.99 12.20 1.20
C LEU A 67 -24.49 12.38 1.41
N LYS A 68 -24.13 13.19 2.40
CA LYS A 68 -22.74 13.31 2.86
C LYS A 68 -22.26 11.91 3.25
N TYR A 69 -21.22 11.43 2.57
CA TYR A 69 -20.59 10.14 2.91
C TYR A 69 -20.23 10.12 4.40
N SER A 70 -20.61 9.02 5.07
CA SER A 70 -20.23 8.81 6.47
C SER A 70 -18.72 8.79 6.60
N LYS A 71 -18.18 9.72 7.40
CA LYS A 71 -16.74 9.82 7.66
C LYS A 71 -16.37 8.74 8.67
N ILE A 72 -15.64 7.73 8.22
CA ILE A 72 -15.17 6.64 9.07
C ILE A 72 -14.04 7.15 9.97
N SER A 73 -14.09 6.87 11.27
CA SER A 73 -13.02 7.21 12.22
C SER A 73 -11.81 6.28 12.10
N ASN A 74 -10.68 6.62 12.71
CA ASN A 74 -9.53 5.72 12.71
C ASN A 74 -9.81 4.44 13.51
N ASP A 75 -10.55 4.56 14.61
CA ASP A 75 -10.91 3.44 15.48
C ASP A 75 -11.83 2.45 14.77
N GLN A 76 -12.80 2.95 14.00
CA GLN A 76 -13.67 2.10 13.17
C GLN A 76 -12.86 1.31 12.14
N ARG A 77 -11.83 1.92 11.56
CA ARG A 77 -10.90 1.26 10.62
C ARG A 77 -10.12 0.14 11.31
N GLN A 78 -9.59 0.42 12.50
CA GLN A 78 -8.86 -0.56 13.30
C GLN A 78 -9.74 -1.74 13.72
N ARG A 79 -10.96 -1.45 14.20
CA ARG A 79 -11.95 -2.49 14.59
C ARG A 79 -12.33 -3.37 13.40
N LEU A 80 -12.58 -2.78 12.23
CA LEU A 80 -12.90 -3.53 11.01
C LEU A 80 -11.76 -4.48 10.63
N ILE A 81 -10.52 -3.98 10.61
CA ILE A 81 -9.34 -4.79 10.25
C ILE A 81 -9.19 -5.93 11.26
N LYS A 82 -9.21 -5.63 12.56
CA LYS A 82 -9.08 -6.63 13.63
C LYS A 82 -10.16 -7.69 13.54
N GLN A 83 -11.39 -7.32 13.26
CA GLN A 83 -12.48 -8.27 13.15
C GLN A 83 -12.29 -9.20 11.94
N VAL A 84 -11.99 -8.66 10.76
CA VAL A 84 -11.78 -9.49 9.56
C VAL A 84 -10.54 -10.39 9.68
N THR A 85 -9.47 -9.94 10.32
CA THR A 85 -8.22 -10.71 10.42
C THR A 85 -8.18 -11.69 11.60
N THR A 86 -8.68 -11.28 12.76
CA THR A 86 -8.60 -12.10 13.99
C THR A 86 -9.77 -13.07 14.10
N THR A 87 -10.99 -12.64 13.77
CA THR A 87 -12.19 -13.50 13.91
C THR A 87 -12.53 -14.26 12.63
N GLY A 88 -11.87 -13.95 11.51
CA GLY A 88 -12.14 -14.59 10.21
C GLY A 88 -13.48 -14.22 9.58
N CYS A 89 -14.21 -13.25 10.16
CA CYS A 89 -15.49 -12.79 9.63
C CYS A 89 -15.36 -12.17 8.25
N THR A 90 -16.39 -12.35 7.42
CA THR A 90 -16.41 -11.73 6.08
C THR A 90 -16.45 -10.20 6.19
N ILE A 91 -15.85 -9.53 5.20
CA ILE A 91 -15.85 -8.05 5.11
C ILE A 91 -17.29 -7.50 5.17
N LYS A 92 -18.25 -8.24 4.60
CA LYS A 92 -19.67 -7.85 4.57
C LYS A 92 -20.30 -7.89 5.98
N SER A 93 -20.00 -8.92 6.78
CA SER A 93 -20.51 -9.02 8.16
C SER A 93 -19.93 -7.91 9.03
N ALA A 94 -18.60 -7.77 9.03
CA ALA A 94 -17.92 -6.77 9.85
C ALA A 94 -18.31 -5.32 9.47
N ALA A 95 -18.55 -5.06 8.18
CA ALA A 95 -19.05 -3.76 7.73
C ALA A 95 -20.46 -3.44 8.25
N LYS A 96 -21.35 -4.44 8.28
CA LYS A 96 -22.71 -4.29 8.79
C LYS A 96 -22.70 -4.00 10.30
N GLU A 97 -21.88 -4.71 11.06
CA GLU A 97 -21.76 -4.54 12.51
C GLU A 97 -21.18 -3.17 12.90
N LEU A 98 -20.23 -2.67 12.12
CA LEU A 98 -19.58 -1.37 12.35
C LEU A 98 -20.31 -0.19 11.69
N ASN A 99 -21.45 -0.43 11.03
CA ASN A 99 -22.21 0.56 10.26
C ASN A 99 -21.35 1.32 9.22
N ILE A 100 -20.51 0.56 8.50
CA ILE A 100 -19.63 1.06 7.45
C ILE A 100 -20.16 0.62 6.09
N ASN A 101 -20.19 1.53 5.11
CA ASN A 101 -20.53 1.17 3.74
C ASN A 101 -19.58 0.08 3.21
N PHE A 102 -20.15 -0.95 2.57
CA PHE A 102 -19.39 -2.10 2.08
C PHE A 102 -18.25 -1.71 1.12
N SER A 103 -18.49 -0.73 0.23
CA SER A 103 -17.47 -0.19 -0.67
C SER A 103 -16.28 0.38 0.10
N THR A 104 -16.53 1.12 1.18
CA THR A 104 -15.47 1.70 2.00
C THR A 104 -14.74 0.64 2.81
N ALA A 105 -15.44 -0.36 3.35
CA ALA A 105 -14.83 -1.50 4.03
C ALA A 105 -13.89 -2.28 3.09
N LYS A 106 -14.33 -2.51 1.83
CA LYS A 106 -13.51 -3.14 0.79
C LYS A 106 -12.24 -2.34 0.50
N ALA A 107 -12.35 -1.02 0.34
CA ALA A 107 -11.20 -0.13 0.15
C ALA A 107 -10.23 -0.16 1.34
N ILE A 108 -10.75 -0.15 2.58
CA ILE A 108 -9.93 -0.25 3.79
C ILE A 108 -9.14 -1.56 3.81
N MET A 109 -9.80 -2.70 3.55
CA MET A 109 -9.16 -4.01 3.55
C MET A 109 -8.17 -4.17 2.41
N GLN A 110 -8.44 -3.59 1.24
CA GLN A 110 -7.50 -3.60 0.12
C GLN A 110 -6.22 -2.84 0.46
N ILE A 111 -6.34 -1.65 1.06
CA ILE A 111 -5.19 -0.88 1.54
C ILE A 111 -4.43 -1.66 2.60
N TYR A 112 -5.13 -2.28 3.55
CA TYR A 112 -4.48 -3.08 4.58
C TYR A 112 -3.71 -4.28 4.00
N ARG A 113 -4.28 -5.00 3.02
CA ARG A 113 -3.59 -6.11 2.34
C ARG A 113 -2.37 -5.69 1.53
N LYS A 114 -2.39 -4.49 0.94
CA LYS A 114 -1.29 -3.97 0.10
C LYS A 114 -0.20 -3.27 0.91
N GLU A 115 -0.57 -2.43 1.87
CA GLU A 115 0.35 -1.53 2.58
C GLU A 115 0.57 -1.96 4.05
N GLY A 116 -0.20 -2.90 4.59
CA GLY A 116 -0.22 -3.21 6.03
C GLY A 116 -0.81 -2.08 6.91
N ARG A 117 -1.31 -1.00 6.29
CA ARG A 117 -1.64 0.23 7.01
C ARG A 117 -2.98 0.15 7.73
N ILE A 118 -2.93 0.22 9.06
CA ILE A 118 -4.11 0.19 9.92
C ILE A 118 -4.73 1.58 10.10
N SER A 119 -3.91 2.63 10.21
CA SER A 119 -4.37 4.00 10.47
C SER A 119 -4.49 4.91 9.24
N LYS A 120 -5.30 5.98 9.31
CA LYS A 120 -5.28 7.03 8.28
C LYS A 120 -3.88 7.65 8.16
N LYS A 121 -3.45 7.98 6.94
CA LYS A 121 -2.16 8.63 6.69
C LYS A 121 -2.20 10.04 7.26
N ILE A 122 -1.31 10.35 8.20
CA ILE A 122 -1.17 11.68 8.78
C ILE A 122 -0.75 12.61 7.63
N LYS A 123 -1.55 13.64 7.36
CA LYS A 123 -1.14 14.69 6.42
C LYS A 123 -0.06 15.52 7.12
N ARG A 124 1.10 15.67 6.48
CA ARG A 124 2.14 16.60 6.94
C ARG A 124 1.52 17.98 6.97
N GLU A 125 1.42 18.58 8.14
CA GLU A 125 0.89 19.92 8.29
C GLU A 125 1.86 20.88 7.59
N ASN A 126 1.39 21.57 6.55
CA ASN A 126 2.16 22.67 5.97
C ASN A 126 2.23 23.76 7.04
N LYS A 127 3.45 24.10 7.49
CA LYS A 127 3.77 25.10 8.53
C LYS A 127 3.04 26.45 8.37
N LYS A 128 2.50 26.76 7.19
CA LYS A 128 1.69 27.96 6.90
C LYS A 128 0.31 27.99 7.58
N THR A 129 -0.19 26.88 8.13
CA THR A 129 -1.51 26.83 8.80
C THR A 129 -1.44 26.88 10.33
N LEU A 130 -0.25 26.71 10.92
CA LEU A 130 -0.06 26.76 12.37
C LEU A 130 -0.12 28.21 12.89
N THR A 131 0.43 29.16 12.13
CA THR A 131 0.47 30.60 12.49
C THR A 131 -0.93 31.21 12.61
N LYS A 132 -1.87 30.85 11.72
CA LYS A 132 -3.25 31.35 11.79
C LYS A 132 -4.04 30.86 13.01
N LYS A 133 -3.66 29.74 13.63
CA LYS A 133 -4.36 29.22 14.82
C LYS A 133 -3.85 29.87 16.12
N GLN A 134 -2.61 30.37 16.14
CA GLN A 134 -2.04 31.07 17.29
C GLN A 134 -2.51 32.54 17.37
N GLU A 135 -2.79 33.20 16.25
CA GLU A 135 -3.29 34.59 16.26
C GLU A 135 -4.73 34.74 16.80
N ILE A 136 -5.58 33.71 16.66
CA ILE A 136 -6.98 33.76 17.10
C ILE A 136 -7.11 33.58 18.63
N LEU A 137 -6.11 33.01 19.30
CA LEU A 137 -6.16 32.77 20.75
C LEU A 137 -5.69 33.97 21.60
N ASN A 138 -5.00 34.95 20.99
CA ASN A 138 -4.39 36.07 21.72
C ASN A 138 -5.23 37.38 21.69
N GLN A 139 -6.47 37.36 21.18
CA GLN A 139 -7.31 38.57 21.04
C GLN A 139 -8.39 38.74 22.11
N THR A 140 -8.45 37.89 23.14
CA THR A 140 -9.47 38.00 24.20
C THR A 140 -8.88 38.17 25.60
N THR A 141 -8.13 39.26 25.83
CA THR A 141 -7.96 39.86 27.18
C THR A 141 -7.56 41.35 27.07
N CYS A 142 -8.58 42.22 27.11
CA CYS A 142 -8.72 43.47 27.89
C CYS A 142 -7.54 44.45 28.10
N ASP A 143 -7.71 45.66 27.55
CA ASP A 143 -7.65 47.00 28.19
C ASP A 143 -6.38 47.56 28.92
N LYS A 144 -5.65 48.45 28.18
CA LYS A 144 -4.98 49.76 28.52
C LYS A 144 -3.98 49.88 29.73
N PRO A 145 -3.13 50.95 29.79
CA PRO A 145 -2.36 51.68 28.76
C PRO A 145 -0.85 51.91 29.12
N ASN A 146 -0.06 52.22 28.09
CA ASN A 146 1.09 53.16 28.00
C ASN A 146 1.99 53.43 29.25
N TYR A 147 3.28 53.04 29.18
CA TYR A 147 4.45 53.90 29.42
C TYR A 147 5.77 53.16 29.10
N GLY A 148 6.66 53.81 28.33
CA GLY A 148 8.12 53.78 28.55
C GLY A 148 8.95 52.64 27.92
N GLU A 149 9.84 53.05 27.00
CA GLU A 149 11.07 52.34 26.60
C GLU A 149 11.76 51.56 27.73
N GLN A 150 12.12 50.30 27.49
CA GLN A 150 13.49 49.77 27.65
C GLN A 150 13.54 48.24 27.41
N LYS A 151 14.66 47.82 26.80
CA LYS A 151 15.22 46.46 26.72
C LYS A 151 14.59 45.48 25.73
N GLN A 152 15.04 45.62 24.49
CA GLN A 152 15.42 44.48 23.66
C GLN A 152 16.52 43.68 24.38
N THR A 153 16.28 42.42 24.75
CA THR A 153 17.23 41.29 24.91
C THR A 153 16.69 40.21 25.87
N LYS A 154 15.53 39.60 25.57
CA LYS A 154 15.09 38.34 26.21
C LYS A 154 14.15 37.55 25.27
N VAL A 155 14.57 37.27 24.05
CA VAL A 155 13.81 36.38 23.14
C VAL A 155 14.66 35.24 22.56
N ASP A 156 15.99 35.38 22.46
CA ASP A 156 16.84 34.33 21.86
C ASP A 156 17.12 33.10 22.73
N VAL A 157 17.06 33.19 24.07
CA VAL A 157 17.49 32.06 24.94
C VAL A 157 16.45 30.93 25.05
N VAL A 158 15.17 31.20 24.72
CA VAL A 158 14.09 30.20 24.82
C VAL A 158 13.95 29.40 23.52
N GLN A 159 14.33 29.98 22.38
CA GLN A 159 14.23 29.33 21.08
C GLN A 159 15.32 28.27 20.89
N ASP A 160 16.53 28.54 21.39
CA ASP A 160 17.66 27.59 21.40
C ASP A 160 17.36 26.32 22.22
N ASN A 161 16.60 26.41 23.30
CA ASN A 161 16.25 25.24 24.13
C ASN A 161 15.28 24.27 23.44
N LEU A 162 14.39 24.77 22.58
CA LEU A 162 13.42 23.94 21.87
C LEU A 162 14.07 23.22 20.68
N GLU A 163 14.95 23.92 19.96
CA GLU A 163 15.71 23.33 18.86
C GLU A 163 16.73 22.30 19.36
N THR A 164 17.38 22.57 20.50
CA THR A 164 18.30 21.62 21.14
C THR A 164 17.58 20.33 21.56
N ASN A 165 16.39 20.42 22.16
CA ASN A 165 15.59 19.24 22.52
C ASN A 165 15.12 18.45 21.29
N LEU A 166 14.71 19.13 20.22
CA LEU A 166 14.27 18.47 18.99
C LEU A 166 15.43 17.73 18.29
N TYR A 167 16.61 18.33 18.29
CA TYR A 167 17.82 17.72 17.74
C TYR A 167 18.24 16.50 18.55
N GLN A 168 18.24 16.60 19.88
CA GLN A 168 18.58 15.48 20.76
C GLN A 168 17.60 14.31 20.62
N GLN A 169 16.29 14.60 20.50
CA GLN A 169 15.29 13.58 20.21
C GLN A 169 15.53 12.92 18.84
N ALA A 170 15.86 13.71 17.81
CA ALA A 170 16.18 13.16 16.49
C ALA A 170 17.42 12.26 16.54
N GLU A 171 18.46 12.65 17.27
CA GLU A 171 19.69 11.87 17.44
C GLU A 171 19.43 10.53 18.16
N GLU A 172 18.63 10.54 19.23
CA GLU A 172 18.22 9.30 19.90
C GLU A 172 17.43 8.37 18.97
N THR A 173 16.49 8.93 18.17
CA THR A 173 15.77 8.12 17.20
C THR A 173 16.70 7.54 16.12
N ASN A 174 17.69 8.31 15.65
CA ASN A 174 18.68 7.83 14.69
C ASN A 174 19.56 6.73 15.28
N ARG A 175 19.98 6.88 16.54
CA ARG A 175 20.75 5.86 17.27
C ARG A 175 19.96 4.57 17.44
N SER A 176 18.68 4.67 17.81
CA SER A 176 17.80 3.50 17.94
C SER A 176 17.59 2.79 16.59
N GLN A 177 17.42 3.54 15.51
CA GLN A 177 17.31 3.00 14.16
C GLN A 177 18.61 2.33 13.71
N ALA A 178 19.77 2.93 14.00
CA ALA A 178 21.07 2.34 13.68
C ALA A 178 21.31 1.01 14.40
N LEU A 179 20.93 0.90 15.68
CA LEU A 179 21.00 -0.35 16.43
C LEU A 179 20.09 -1.43 15.85
N LEU A 180 18.86 -1.06 15.44
CA LEU A 180 17.95 -1.99 14.80
C LEU A 180 18.52 -2.50 13.46
N ILE A 181 19.07 -1.60 12.64
CA ILE A 181 19.72 -1.96 11.37
C ILE A 181 20.89 -2.91 11.62
N GLN A 182 21.72 -2.63 12.63
CA GLN A 182 22.83 -3.51 12.99
C GLN A 182 22.34 -4.91 13.37
N GLN A 183 21.30 -5.00 14.21
CA GLN A 183 20.73 -6.28 14.62
C GLN A 183 20.17 -7.07 13.42
N LEU A 184 19.47 -6.40 12.51
CA LEU A 184 18.97 -7.03 11.29
C LEU A 184 20.10 -7.53 10.39
N ASN A 185 21.18 -6.77 10.25
CA ASN A 185 22.34 -7.18 9.47
C ASN A 185 23.01 -8.41 10.08
N THR A 186 23.15 -8.47 11.40
CA THR A 186 23.68 -9.65 12.10
C THR A 186 22.79 -10.88 11.87
N GLN A 187 21.47 -10.73 11.97
CA GLN A 187 20.54 -11.84 11.69
C GLN A 187 20.63 -12.32 10.25
N ASN A 188 20.70 -11.41 9.29
CA ASN A 188 20.84 -11.75 7.87
C ASN A 188 22.14 -12.49 7.58
N LEU A 189 23.24 -12.12 8.25
CA LEU A 189 24.52 -12.81 8.11
C LEU A 189 24.42 -14.26 8.61
N LEU A 190 23.88 -14.47 9.81
CA LEU A 190 23.70 -15.82 10.38
C LEU A 190 22.79 -16.70 9.51
N LEU A 191 21.72 -16.11 8.96
CA LEU A 191 20.83 -16.82 8.04
C LEU A 191 21.54 -17.20 6.74
N SER A 192 22.34 -16.29 6.19
CA SER A 192 23.15 -16.56 5.00
C SER A 192 24.12 -17.73 5.23
N ASP A 193 24.83 -17.74 6.36
CA ASP A 193 25.75 -18.82 6.71
C ASP A 193 25.00 -20.15 6.87
N ARG A 194 23.83 -20.14 7.51
CA ARG A 194 23.02 -21.35 7.66
C ARG A 194 22.52 -21.89 6.32
N VAL A 195 22.13 -21.02 5.39
CA VAL A 195 21.71 -21.40 4.04
C VAL A 195 22.87 -22.05 3.28
N GLN A 196 24.08 -21.49 3.38
CA GLN A 196 25.27 -22.07 2.75
C GLN A 196 25.60 -23.46 3.32
N GLN A 197 25.52 -23.62 4.64
CA GLN A 197 25.74 -24.92 5.29
C GLN A 197 24.73 -25.97 4.80
N LEU A 198 23.45 -25.64 4.80
CA LEU A 198 22.40 -26.55 4.31
C LEU A 198 22.59 -26.91 2.83
N GLN A 199 23.07 -25.97 2.03
CA GLN A 199 23.37 -26.22 0.62
C GLN A 199 24.51 -27.23 0.45
N GLN A 200 25.57 -27.13 1.27
CA GLN A 200 26.66 -28.11 1.28
C GLN A 200 26.20 -29.49 1.75
N GLU A 201 25.42 -29.56 2.83
CA GLU A 201 24.86 -30.81 3.33
C GLU A 201 23.97 -31.50 2.28
N ASN A 202 23.15 -30.73 1.57
CA ASN A 202 22.29 -31.26 0.51
C ASN A 202 23.09 -31.79 -0.69
N GLN A 203 24.19 -31.12 -1.05
CA GLN A 203 25.10 -31.64 -2.09
C GLN A 203 25.73 -32.96 -1.68
N GLN A 204 26.21 -33.09 -0.44
CA GLN A 204 26.75 -34.35 0.08
C GLN A 204 25.69 -35.45 0.08
N LEU A 205 24.47 -35.15 0.53
CA LEU A 205 23.37 -36.11 0.53
C LEU A 205 23.03 -36.59 -0.88
N THR A 206 23.03 -35.67 -1.85
CA THR A 206 22.81 -36.00 -3.27
C THR A 206 23.89 -36.93 -3.82
N GLN A 207 25.16 -36.67 -3.48
CA GLN A 207 26.27 -37.54 -3.87
C GLN A 207 26.12 -38.94 -3.26
N ASN A 208 25.81 -39.02 -1.97
CA ASN A 208 25.59 -40.29 -1.26
C ASN A 208 24.42 -41.08 -1.86
N TYR A 209 23.31 -40.40 -2.16
CA TYR A 209 22.15 -41.03 -2.80
C TYR A 209 22.49 -41.56 -4.20
N THR A 210 23.23 -40.79 -4.99
CA THR A 210 23.67 -41.20 -6.33
C THR A 210 24.56 -42.44 -6.26
N TYR A 211 25.49 -42.47 -5.29
CA TYR A 211 26.36 -43.62 -5.07
C TYR A 211 25.58 -44.87 -4.65
N LEU A 212 24.63 -44.73 -3.72
CA LEU A 212 23.80 -45.85 -3.26
C LEU A 212 22.91 -46.40 -4.39
N SER A 213 22.31 -45.50 -5.19
CA SER A 213 21.54 -45.86 -6.38
C SER A 213 22.39 -46.65 -7.37
N TYR A 214 23.64 -46.22 -7.60
CA TYR A 214 24.57 -46.95 -8.47
C TYR A 214 24.88 -48.36 -7.95
N GLN A 215 25.15 -48.52 -6.65
CA GLN A 215 25.37 -49.84 -6.05
C GLN A 215 24.14 -50.75 -6.18
N TYR A 216 22.94 -50.21 -5.93
CA TYR A 216 21.69 -50.95 -6.06
C TYR A 216 21.48 -51.46 -7.49
N ASN A 217 21.71 -50.60 -8.49
CA ASN A 217 21.60 -50.98 -9.90
C ASN A 217 22.59 -52.08 -10.29
N GLN A 218 23.84 -52.01 -9.82
CA GLN A 218 24.80 -53.10 -10.04
C GLN A 218 24.33 -54.42 -9.45
N LEU A 219 23.82 -54.40 -8.22
CA LEU A 219 23.30 -55.61 -7.56
C LEU A 219 22.10 -56.18 -8.33
N GLN A 220 21.20 -55.33 -8.82
CA GLN A 220 20.04 -55.75 -9.60
C GLN A 220 20.45 -56.42 -10.92
N GLN A 221 21.50 -55.89 -11.58
CA GLN A 221 22.06 -56.51 -12.78
C GLN A 221 22.66 -57.89 -12.48
N MET A 222 23.41 -58.04 -11.38
CA MET A 222 23.95 -59.35 -10.98
C MET A 222 22.84 -60.36 -10.66
N MET A 223 21.80 -59.96 -9.94
CA MET A 223 20.66 -60.83 -9.64
C MET A 223 19.92 -61.27 -10.90
N SER A 224 19.75 -60.37 -11.87
CA SER A 224 19.11 -60.70 -13.16
C SER A 224 19.90 -61.74 -13.97
N GLN A 225 21.22 -61.80 -13.81
CA GLN A 225 22.06 -62.80 -14.48
C GLN A 225 22.07 -64.15 -13.75
N MET A 226 21.94 -64.14 -12.42
CA MET A 226 21.99 -65.36 -11.60
C MET A 226 20.64 -66.09 -11.49
N MET A 227 19.51 -65.43 -11.71
CA MET A 227 18.20 -66.06 -11.63
C MET A 227 17.79 -66.65 -12.99
N PRO A 228 17.62 -67.99 -13.12
CA PRO A 228 17.14 -68.59 -14.35
C PRO A 228 15.71 -68.12 -14.67
N SER A 229 15.44 -67.80 -15.93
CA SER A 229 14.08 -67.53 -16.39
C SER A 229 13.27 -68.84 -16.33
N TYR A 230 12.50 -69.02 -15.26
CA TYR A 230 11.59 -70.16 -15.10
C TYR A 230 10.28 -70.03 -15.90
N TYR A 231 10.13 -68.98 -16.70
CA TYR A 231 8.99 -68.85 -17.61
C TYR A 231 9.29 -69.56 -18.92
N ARG A 232 9.12 -70.89 -18.91
CA ARG A 232 8.86 -71.64 -20.14
C ARG A 232 7.36 -71.58 -20.38
N PRO A 233 6.85 -70.93 -21.45
CA PRO A 233 5.44 -71.02 -21.78
C PRO A 233 5.13 -72.49 -22.10
N TYR A 234 4.17 -73.06 -21.38
CA TYR A 234 3.64 -74.38 -21.72
C TYR A 234 2.87 -74.25 -23.05
N PRO A 235 3.11 -75.19 -24.00
CA PRO A 235 2.40 -75.24 -25.29
C PRO A 235 0.92 -75.55 -25.14
#